data_AF-A0A8T6NIW4-F1
#
_entry.id   AF-A0A8T6NIW4-F1
#
_cell.length_a   1.000
_cell.length_b   1.000
_cell.length_c   1.000
_cell.angle_alpha   90.00
_cell.angle_beta   90.00
_cell.angle_gamma   90.00
#
_symmetry.space_group_name_H-M   'P 1'
#
loop_
_entity.id
_entity.type
_entity.pdbx_description
1 polymer ?
#
loop_
_entity_poly.entity_id
_entity_poly.type
_entity_poly.pdbx_seq_one_letter_code
_entity_poly.pdbx_strand_id
1 'polypeptide(L)'
;MPRHNTSRPGVQIRILLHLRDYADYRDRVEVPFALSQMGIANAVSIARSNVPRAIGSLKESGHVIERQAHITGVTRKRKAYFLTDEGVSLSDEVWESVSGKLVKTIQSGGIIQELSISELVSKSDIDLRHVDVLRYMDDDATIDLTSLNSELIERDLTKHIERQFSSSLADLPRVRKFFGREAELDKIANLLEEASTSIVVPGIAGIGKTALAAKVIERFTHRRARRGTAHAHSWRRRGSGWALWVKWNSRTIWKEPRLRTPRFAPT
;
A
#
# COMPACT_ATOMS: atom_id res chain seq x y z
N MET A 1 5.83 33.94 -7.47
CA MET A 1 5.27 32.66 -7.94
C MET A 1 4.32 32.14 -6.88
N PRO A 2 3.02 31.95 -7.17
CA PRO A 2 2.11 31.36 -6.20
C PRO A 2 2.58 29.92 -5.93
N ARG A 3 2.73 29.57 -4.65
CA ARG A 3 2.99 28.19 -4.24
C ARG A 3 1.73 27.39 -4.56
N HIS A 4 1.67 26.73 -5.71
CA HIS A 4 0.67 25.71 -5.93
C HIS A 4 0.77 24.73 -4.76
N ASN A 5 -0.36 24.40 -4.14
CA ASN A 5 -0.38 23.43 -3.05
C ASN A 5 -0.02 22.06 -3.66
N THR A 6 1.28 21.73 -3.64
CA THR A 6 1.89 20.52 -4.20
C THR A 6 1.64 19.28 -3.32
N SER A 7 0.91 19.45 -2.23
CA SER A 7 0.55 18.35 -1.34
C SER A 7 -0.30 17.30 -2.06
N ARG A 8 0.02 16.04 -1.78
CA ARG A 8 -0.72 14.88 -2.26
C ARG A 8 -2.22 15.03 -1.96
N PRO A 9 -3.11 14.88 -2.96
CA PRO A 9 -4.54 15.02 -2.76
C PRO A 9 -5.07 14.10 -1.66
N GLY A 10 -6.11 14.59 -0.98
CA GLY A 10 -6.78 13.87 0.09
C GLY A 10 -7.33 12.51 -0.36
N VAL A 11 -7.58 11.62 0.60
CA VAL A 11 -8.00 10.24 0.33
C VAL A 11 -9.26 10.17 -0.54
N GLN A 12 -10.24 11.05 -0.33
CA GLN A 12 -11.49 11.05 -1.09
C GLN A 12 -11.28 11.34 -2.57
N ILE A 13 -10.44 12.33 -2.90
CA ILE A 13 -10.05 12.63 -4.28
C ILE A 13 -9.44 11.39 -4.93
N ARG A 14 -8.53 10.70 -4.22
CA ARG A 14 -7.92 9.47 -4.74
C ARG A 14 -8.92 8.33 -4.93
N ILE A 15 -9.94 8.24 -4.08
CA ILE A 15 -11.03 7.25 -4.24
C ILE A 15 -11.87 7.57 -5.46
N LEU A 16 -12.27 8.84 -5.67
CA LEU A 16 -13.04 9.26 -6.85
C LEU A 16 -12.28 8.92 -8.13
N LEU A 17 -11.00 9.28 -8.22
CA LEU A 17 -10.15 8.99 -9.37
C LEU A 17 -9.95 7.49 -9.59
N HIS A 18 -9.85 6.69 -8.52
CA HIS A 18 -9.79 5.23 -8.65
C HIS A 18 -11.11 4.65 -9.18
N LEU A 19 -12.26 5.08 -8.65
CA LEU A 19 -13.56 4.55 -9.06
C LEU A 19 -13.95 5.00 -10.48
N ARG A 20 -13.45 6.15 -10.94
CA ARG A 20 -13.65 6.68 -12.28
C ARG A 20 -13.24 5.67 -13.36
N ASP A 21 -12.11 4.98 -13.17
CA ASP A 21 -11.60 3.98 -14.11
C ASP A 21 -12.50 2.73 -14.22
N TYR A 22 -13.56 2.64 -13.41
CA TYR A 22 -14.50 1.52 -13.37
C TYR A 22 -15.97 1.95 -13.50
N ALA A 23 -16.24 3.15 -14.02
CA ALA A 23 -17.61 3.67 -14.16
C ALA A 23 -18.53 2.70 -14.93
N ASP A 24 -18.02 2.03 -15.95
CA ASP A 24 -18.75 1.07 -16.80
C ASP A 24 -19.19 -0.22 -16.08
N TYR A 25 -18.73 -0.44 -14.85
CA TYR A 25 -19.09 -1.62 -14.04
C TYR A 25 -20.34 -1.41 -13.17
N ARG A 26 -20.93 -0.20 -13.17
CA ARG A 26 -22.07 0.17 -12.30
C ARG A 26 -23.18 -0.87 -12.29
N ASP A 27 -23.58 -1.36 -13.46
CA ASP A 27 -24.72 -2.28 -13.63
C ASP A 27 -24.31 -3.74 -13.88
N ARG A 28 -23.01 -4.06 -13.80
CA ARG A 28 -22.52 -5.43 -14.03
C ARG A 28 -22.81 -6.34 -12.83
N VAL A 29 -23.14 -7.61 -13.08
CA VAL A 29 -23.37 -8.61 -12.02
C VAL A 29 -22.06 -9.00 -11.33
N GLU A 30 -21.04 -9.25 -12.14
CA GLU A 30 -19.68 -9.51 -11.71
C GLU A 30 -18.81 -8.27 -11.94
N VAL A 31 -18.00 -7.92 -10.93
CA VAL A 31 -17.20 -6.70 -10.92
C VAL A 31 -15.79 -6.97 -10.44
N PRO A 32 -14.81 -6.16 -10.86
CA PRO A 32 -13.41 -6.38 -10.51
C PRO A 32 -13.16 -6.18 -9.01
N PHE A 33 -12.12 -6.85 -8.50
CA PHE A 33 -11.68 -6.72 -7.10
C PHE A 33 -11.37 -5.27 -6.69
N ALA A 34 -10.95 -4.45 -7.65
CA ALA A 34 -10.68 -3.03 -7.47
C ALA A 34 -11.85 -2.25 -6.86
N LEU A 35 -13.11 -2.66 -7.11
CA LEU A 35 -14.30 -2.00 -6.58
C LEU A 35 -14.65 -2.43 -5.15
N SER A 36 -13.95 -3.44 -4.60
CA SER A 36 -14.14 -3.86 -3.21
C SER A 36 -13.47 -2.92 -2.21
N GLN A 37 -13.87 -2.98 -0.95
CA GLN A 37 -13.22 -2.23 0.14
C GLN A 37 -11.70 -2.44 0.19
N MET A 38 -11.21 -3.66 -0.10
CA MET A 38 -9.76 -3.92 -0.11
C MET A 38 -9.10 -3.40 -1.38
N GLY A 39 -9.74 -3.55 -2.55
CA GLY A 39 -9.23 -3.00 -3.81
C GLY A 39 -9.02 -1.48 -3.74
N ILE A 40 -10.01 -0.77 -3.18
CA ILE A 40 -9.92 0.68 -2.94
C ILE A 40 -8.80 1.00 -1.95
N ALA A 41 -8.71 0.26 -0.83
CA ALA A 41 -7.67 0.46 0.17
C ALA A 41 -6.26 0.34 -0.42
N ASN A 42 -6.07 -0.69 -1.26
CA ASN A 42 -4.83 -0.91 -1.99
C ASN A 42 -4.55 0.30 -2.87
N ALA A 43 -5.43 0.62 -3.83
CA ALA A 43 -5.23 1.69 -4.79
C ALA A 43 -4.88 3.05 -4.16
N VAL A 44 -5.59 3.46 -3.11
CA VAL A 44 -5.40 4.77 -2.47
C VAL A 44 -4.38 4.75 -1.32
N SER A 45 -3.77 3.59 -1.07
CA SER A 45 -2.75 3.32 -0.06
C SER A 45 -3.20 3.70 1.36
N ILE A 46 -4.33 3.16 1.82
CA ILE A 46 -4.83 3.32 3.19
C ILE A 46 -5.17 1.97 3.83
N ALA A 47 -5.35 1.95 5.15
CA ALA A 47 -5.86 0.76 5.83
C ALA A 47 -7.31 0.47 5.38
N ARG A 48 -7.61 -0.80 5.10
CA ARG A 48 -8.96 -1.28 4.73
C ARG A 48 -10.04 -0.77 5.69
N SER A 49 -9.77 -0.77 6.99
CA SER A 49 -10.70 -0.29 8.04
C SER A 49 -11.09 1.18 7.89
N ASN A 50 -10.29 1.98 7.18
CA ASN A 50 -10.50 3.41 7.02
C ASN A 50 -11.33 3.75 5.78
N VAL A 51 -11.45 2.82 4.83
CA VAL A 51 -12.22 3.00 3.58
C VAL A 51 -13.68 3.39 3.85
N PRO A 52 -14.44 2.73 4.75
CA PRO A 52 -15.84 3.08 4.99
C PRO A 52 -16.01 4.51 5.47
N ARG A 53 -15.09 4.98 6.33
CA ARG A 53 -15.10 6.37 6.82
C ARG A 53 -14.77 7.36 5.71
N ALA A 54 -13.79 7.05 4.87
CA ALA A 54 -13.41 7.92 3.75
C ALA A 54 -14.54 8.05 2.71
N ILE A 55 -15.26 6.97 2.45
CA ILE A 55 -16.39 6.92 1.49
C ILE A 55 -17.69 7.49 2.09
N GLY A 56 -17.83 7.54 3.41
CA GLY A 56 -19.07 7.95 4.10
C GLY A 56 -19.67 9.24 3.55
N SER A 57 -18.90 10.33 3.51
CA SER A 57 -19.40 11.61 3.01
C SER A 57 -19.67 11.62 1.50
N LEU A 58 -18.94 10.82 0.71
CA LEU A 58 -19.21 10.66 -0.74
C LEU A 58 -20.54 9.93 -0.98
N LYS A 59 -20.92 9.00 -0.10
CA LYS A 59 -22.24 8.35 -0.14
C LYS A 59 -23.36 9.28 0.31
N GLU A 60 -23.15 10.01 1.41
CA GLU A 60 -24.13 10.97 1.94
C GLU A 60 -24.46 12.07 0.94
N SER A 61 -23.46 12.50 0.17
CA SER A 61 -23.61 13.50 -0.91
C SER A 61 -24.06 12.91 -2.25
N GLY A 62 -24.32 11.60 -2.32
CA GLY A 62 -24.87 10.97 -3.53
C GLY A 62 -23.86 10.72 -4.67
N HIS A 63 -22.56 10.93 -4.47
CA HIS A 63 -21.53 10.70 -5.50
C HIS A 63 -21.09 9.23 -5.60
N VAL A 64 -21.25 8.46 -4.53
CA VAL A 64 -20.88 7.03 -4.48
C VAL A 64 -22.04 6.21 -3.96
N ILE A 65 -22.30 5.08 -4.59
CA ILE A 65 -23.24 4.06 -4.11
C ILE A 65 -22.49 2.80 -3.66
N GLU A 66 -23.09 2.06 -2.73
CA GLU A 66 -22.60 0.77 -2.26
C GLU A 66 -23.64 -0.30 -2.56
N ARG A 67 -23.24 -1.42 -3.18
CA ARG A 67 -24.09 -2.61 -3.34
C ARG A 67 -23.33 -3.90 -3.13
N GLN A 68 -24.06 -4.98 -2.87
CA GLN A 68 -23.50 -6.33 -2.85
C GLN A 68 -23.33 -6.82 -4.30
N ALA A 69 -22.10 -7.20 -4.68
CA ALA A 69 -21.78 -7.70 -6.01
C ALA A 69 -20.92 -8.96 -5.93
N HIS A 70 -20.91 -9.75 -7.01
CA HIS A 70 -19.94 -10.83 -7.15
C HIS A 70 -18.60 -10.21 -7.54
N ILE A 71 -17.60 -10.37 -6.68
CA ILE A 71 -16.25 -9.88 -6.97
C ILE A 71 -15.49 -10.98 -7.68
N THR A 72 -14.87 -10.67 -8.82
CA THR A 72 -14.05 -11.63 -9.56
C THR A 72 -13.00 -12.27 -8.66
N GLY A 73 -12.88 -13.60 -8.74
CA GLY A 73 -11.93 -14.38 -7.93
C GLY A 73 -12.34 -14.58 -6.47
N VAL A 74 -13.56 -14.21 -6.07
CA VAL A 74 -14.06 -14.37 -4.69
C VAL A 74 -15.35 -15.20 -4.67
N THR A 75 -15.38 -16.22 -3.83
CA THR A 75 -16.52 -17.17 -3.74
C THR A 75 -17.82 -16.59 -3.17
N ARG A 76 -17.75 -15.48 -2.43
CA ARG A 76 -18.91 -14.86 -1.78
C ARG A 76 -19.07 -13.42 -2.26
N LYS A 77 -20.33 -12.98 -2.40
CA LYS A 77 -20.65 -11.57 -2.65
C LYS A 77 -20.04 -10.68 -1.57
N ARG A 78 -19.55 -9.51 -1.98
CA ARG A 78 -18.99 -8.49 -1.10
C ARG A 78 -19.56 -7.13 -1.47
N LYS A 79 -19.43 -6.19 -0.54
CA LYS A 79 -19.67 -4.77 -0.81
C LYS A 79 -18.70 -4.27 -1.87
N ALA A 80 -19.27 -3.72 -2.92
CA ALA A 80 -18.59 -2.99 -3.98
C ALA A 80 -19.12 -1.54 -4.01
N TYR A 81 -18.26 -0.62 -4.44
CA TYR A 81 -18.53 0.81 -4.49
C TYR A 81 -18.47 1.29 -5.93
N PHE A 82 -19.39 2.17 -6.31
CA PHE A 82 -19.52 2.67 -7.68
C PHE A 82 -19.80 4.17 -7.65
N LEU A 83 -19.32 4.90 -8.65
CA LEU A 83 -19.76 6.26 -8.87
C LEU A 83 -21.22 6.27 -9.34
N THR A 84 -21.96 7.29 -8.93
CA THR A 84 -23.20 7.72 -9.60
C THR A 84 -22.87 8.57 -10.81
N ASP A 85 -23.87 9.01 -11.56
CA ASP A 85 -23.67 9.91 -12.69
C ASP A 85 -23.09 11.26 -12.20
N GLU A 86 -23.61 11.79 -11.09
CA GLU A 86 -23.04 12.96 -10.42
C GLU A 86 -21.61 12.71 -9.91
N GLY A 87 -21.34 11.49 -9.42
CA GLY A 87 -20.02 11.06 -9.01
C GLY A 87 -19.01 11.01 -10.15
N VAL A 88 -19.45 10.60 -11.35
CA VAL A 88 -18.62 10.63 -12.57
C VAL A 88 -18.28 12.06 -12.94
N SER A 89 -19.27 12.95 -13.02
CA SER A 89 -19.03 14.37 -13.30
C SER A 89 -18.08 15.02 -12.29
N LEU A 90 -18.28 14.78 -10.99
CA LEU A 90 -17.36 15.25 -9.96
C LEU A 90 -15.95 14.68 -10.15
N SER A 91 -15.82 13.40 -10.51
CA SER A 91 -14.52 12.77 -10.73
C SER A 91 -13.79 13.36 -11.94
N ASP A 92 -14.52 13.79 -12.97
CA ASP A 92 -13.98 14.47 -14.15
C ASP A 92 -13.46 15.87 -13.78
N GLU A 93 -14.23 16.66 -13.04
CA GLU A 93 -13.80 17.97 -12.53
C GLU A 93 -12.55 17.86 -11.64
N VAL A 94 -12.55 16.85 -10.76
CA VAL A 94 -11.40 16.56 -9.90
C VAL A 94 -10.19 16.17 -10.73
N TRP A 95 -10.36 15.36 -11.78
CA TRP A 95 -9.27 15.00 -12.68
C TRP A 95 -8.75 16.22 -13.42
N GLU A 96 -9.60 17.07 -13.96
CA GLU A 96 -9.20 18.31 -14.64
C GLU A 96 -8.33 19.19 -13.71
N SER A 97 -8.77 19.37 -12.46
CA SER A 97 -8.02 20.13 -11.45
C SER A 97 -6.68 19.50 -11.05
N VAL A 98 -6.62 18.17 -10.97
CA VAL A 98 -5.41 17.44 -10.56
C VAL A 98 -4.42 17.31 -11.71
N SER A 99 -4.90 17.06 -12.92
CA SER A 99 -4.10 16.71 -14.10
C SER A 99 -3.08 17.78 -14.49
N GLY A 100 -3.44 19.07 -14.32
CA GLY A 100 -2.54 20.19 -14.62
C GLY A 100 -1.46 20.46 -13.57
N LYS A 101 -1.45 19.75 -12.43
CA LYS A 101 -0.44 19.96 -11.38
C LYS A 101 0.91 19.45 -11.84
N LEU A 102 1.95 20.24 -11.58
CA LEU A 102 3.33 19.85 -11.84
C LEU A 102 3.84 18.92 -10.74
N VAL A 103 4.55 17.88 -11.17
CA VAL A 103 5.23 16.90 -10.32
C VAL A 103 6.66 16.71 -10.81
N LYS A 104 7.57 16.46 -9.87
CA LYS A 104 8.96 16.12 -10.19
C LYS A 104 9.04 14.63 -10.44
N THR A 105 9.73 14.24 -11.49
CA THR A 105 9.96 12.84 -11.85
C THR A 105 11.45 12.55 -11.83
N ILE A 106 11.84 11.43 -11.21
CA ILE A 106 13.22 10.93 -11.24
C ILE A 106 13.26 9.81 -12.27
N GLN A 107 14.01 10.03 -13.35
CA GLN A 107 14.19 9.08 -14.44
C GLN A 107 15.53 8.33 -14.30
N SER A 108 15.71 7.32 -15.15
CA SER A 108 16.96 6.58 -15.27
C SER A 108 18.13 7.53 -15.51
N GLY A 109 19.24 7.31 -14.79
CA GLY A 109 20.40 8.22 -14.83
C GLY A 109 20.31 9.41 -13.87
N GLY A 110 19.28 9.49 -13.02
CA GLY A 110 19.14 10.53 -12.00
C GLY A 110 18.64 11.87 -12.54
N ILE A 111 18.15 11.89 -13.79
CA ILE A 111 17.59 13.07 -14.42
C ILE A 111 16.28 13.42 -13.72
N ILE A 112 16.18 14.67 -13.26
CA ILE A 112 14.96 15.21 -12.64
C ILE A 112 14.26 16.09 -13.66
N GLN A 113 13.00 15.75 -13.97
CA GLN A 113 12.15 16.53 -14.86
C GLN A 113 10.85 16.90 -14.16
N GLU A 114 10.39 18.14 -14.35
CA GLU A 114 9.08 18.57 -13.92
C GLU A 114 8.08 18.40 -15.06
N LEU A 115 7.02 17.62 -14.83
CA LEU A 115 5.96 17.31 -15.78
C LEU A 115 4.61 17.55 -15.14
N SER A 116 3.60 17.89 -15.93
CA SER A 116 2.22 17.81 -15.42
C SER A 116 1.80 16.34 -15.17
N ILE A 117 0.82 16.13 -14.30
CA ILE A 117 0.28 14.79 -14.03
C ILE A 117 -0.29 14.16 -15.32
N SER A 118 -0.96 14.92 -16.17
CA SER A 118 -1.46 14.42 -17.47
C SER A 118 -0.33 14.04 -18.42
N GLU A 119 0.73 14.84 -18.51
CA GLU A 119 1.90 14.50 -19.31
C GLU A 119 2.60 13.25 -18.80
N LEU A 120 2.68 13.06 -17.49
CA LEU A 120 3.26 11.86 -16.92
C LEU A 120 2.45 10.61 -17.30
N VAL A 121 1.13 10.65 -17.18
CA VAL A 121 0.25 9.52 -17.55
C VAL A 121 0.35 9.19 -19.04
N SER A 122 0.54 10.20 -19.89
CA SER A 122 0.60 10.01 -21.36
C SER A 122 1.98 9.63 -21.88
N LYS A 123 3.07 10.10 -21.25
CA LYS A 123 4.46 9.86 -21.67
C LYS A 123 5.09 8.66 -20.98
N SER A 124 4.48 8.08 -19.95
CA SER A 124 5.05 6.95 -19.25
C SER A 124 4.98 5.67 -20.09
N ASP A 125 6.09 4.94 -20.18
CA ASP A 125 6.13 3.60 -20.80
C ASP A 125 5.31 2.56 -20.01
N ILE A 126 4.91 2.91 -18.79
CA ILE A 126 4.08 2.10 -17.90
C ILE A 126 2.66 2.64 -18.00
N ASP A 127 1.68 1.75 -18.12
CA ASP A 127 0.26 2.11 -18.07
C ASP A 127 -0.11 2.56 -16.64
N LEU A 128 -0.05 3.88 -16.41
CA LEU A 128 -0.34 4.50 -15.12
C LEU A 128 -1.77 4.99 -15.09
N ARG A 129 -2.56 4.51 -14.13
CA ARG A 129 -3.89 5.07 -13.87
C ARG A 129 -3.77 6.40 -13.14
N HIS A 130 -4.84 7.20 -13.20
CA HIS A 130 -4.94 8.50 -12.53
C HIS A 130 -4.54 8.42 -11.04
N VAL A 131 -5.00 7.38 -10.34
CA VAL A 131 -4.71 7.18 -8.92
C VAL A 131 -3.28 6.69 -8.66
N ASP A 132 -2.62 6.05 -9.62
CA ASP A 132 -1.28 5.47 -9.43
C ASP A 132 -0.21 6.57 -9.30
N VAL A 133 -0.29 7.61 -10.14
CA VAL A 133 0.53 8.82 -9.99
C VAL A 133 0.43 9.35 -8.55
N LEU A 134 -0.80 9.55 -8.08
CA LEU A 134 -1.06 10.03 -6.73
C LEU A 134 -0.65 9.02 -5.66
N ARG A 135 -0.62 7.73 -5.96
CA ARG A 135 -0.22 6.68 -5.04
C ARG A 135 1.28 6.74 -4.74
N TYR A 136 2.09 6.88 -5.79
CA TYR A 136 3.54 6.81 -5.69
C TYR A 136 4.20 8.17 -5.46
N MET A 137 3.47 9.27 -5.69
CA MET A 137 3.90 10.62 -5.34
C MET A 137 4.15 10.77 -3.83
N ASP A 138 5.25 11.42 -3.49
CA ASP A 138 5.60 11.82 -2.14
C ASP A 138 4.99 13.17 -1.71
N ASP A 139 5.32 13.59 -0.49
CA ASP A 139 4.78 14.82 0.09
C ASP A 139 5.38 16.09 -0.56
N ASP A 140 6.50 15.94 -1.29
CA ASP A 140 7.21 16.99 -2.01
C ASP A 140 6.84 17.00 -3.52
N ALA A 141 5.73 16.33 -3.89
CA ALA A 141 5.27 16.15 -5.27
C ALA A 141 6.30 15.47 -6.19
N THR A 142 7.09 14.56 -5.65
CA THR A 142 8.11 13.81 -6.41
C THR A 142 7.68 12.36 -6.61
N ILE A 143 7.93 11.85 -7.81
CA ILE A 143 7.68 10.47 -8.23
C ILE A 143 9.00 9.88 -8.74
N ASP A 144 9.41 8.77 -8.13
CA ASP A 144 10.57 8.02 -8.58
C ASP A 144 10.14 6.96 -9.60
N LEU A 145 10.40 7.24 -10.89
CA LEU A 145 10.05 6.34 -11.99
C LEU A 145 11.07 5.20 -12.13
N THR A 146 12.26 5.32 -11.54
CA THR A 146 13.31 4.28 -11.63
C THR A 146 12.92 3.01 -10.89
N SER A 147 12.11 3.14 -9.83
CA SER A 147 11.63 2.01 -9.03
C SER A 147 10.18 1.62 -9.32
N LEU A 148 9.51 2.32 -10.24
CA LEU A 148 8.15 2.03 -10.65
C LEU A 148 8.14 1.12 -11.88
N ASN A 149 7.36 0.05 -11.84
CA ASN A 149 7.14 -0.85 -12.97
C ASN A 149 5.77 -1.51 -12.86
N SER A 150 5.29 -2.11 -13.96
CA SER A 150 3.95 -2.72 -14.02
C SER A 150 3.77 -3.85 -13.00
N GLU A 151 4.79 -4.67 -12.77
CA GLU A 151 4.74 -5.77 -11.79
C GLU A 151 4.54 -5.25 -10.36
N LEU A 152 5.25 -4.17 -10.00
CA LEU A 152 5.12 -3.53 -8.70
C LEU A 152 3.70 -3.01 -8.52
N ILE A 153 3.15 -2.33 -9.52
CA ILE A 153 1.79 -1.77 -9.50
C ILE A 153 0.78 -2.90 -9.33
N GLU A 154 0.84 -3.93 -10.18
CA GLU A 154 -0.07 -5.07 -10.12
C GLU A 154 -0.03 -5.75 -8.76
N ARG A 155 1.16 -6.05 -8.24
CA ARG A 155 1.35 -6.66 -6.92
C ARG A 155 0.71 -5.82 -5.82
N ASP A 156 0.86 -4.50 -5.89
CA ASP A 156 0.36 -3.56 -4.89
C ASP A 156 -1.16 -3.35 -4.94
N LEU A 157 -1.80 -3.73 -6.05
CA LEU A 157 -3.26 -3.71 -6.24
C LEU A 157 -3.91 -5.06 -5.92
N THR A 158 -3.22 -6.16 -6.22
CA THR A 158 -3.70 -7.53 -6.06
C THR A 158 -3.46 -8.12 -4.66
N LYS A 159 -3.16 -7.30 -3.64
CA LYS A 159 -3.08 -7.76 -2.25
C LYS A 159 -4.46 -8.25 -1.76
N HIS A 160 -4.78 -9.51 -2.06
CA HIS A 160 -6.03 -10.17 -1.71
C HIS A 160 -5.92 -10.76 -0.29
N ILE A 161 -6.64 -10.14 0.63
CA ILE A 161 -7.33 -10.60 1.86
C ILE A 161 -6.73 -11.69 2.80
N GLU A 162 -5.77 -12.54 2.48
CA GLU A 162 -5.27 -13.54 3.44
C GLU A 162 -3.85 -13.33 3.95
N ARG A 163 -3.13 -12.35 3.41
CA ARG A 163 -1.82 -11.97 3.94
C ARG A 163 -1.65 -10.47 4.02
N GLN A 164 -2.27 -9.84 5.02
CA GLN A 164 -1.61 -8.69 5.69
C GLN A 164 -0.42 -9.18 6.52
N PHE A 165 0.38 -10.07 5.94
CA PHE A 165 1.68 -10.47 6.40
C PHE A 165 2.63 -9.88 5.37
N SER A 166 3.50 -8.97 5.78
CA SER A 166 4.64 -8.56 4.97
C SER A 166 5.60 -9.76 4.93
N SER A 167 5.30 -10.71 4.04
CA SER A 167 6.09 -11.92 3.82
C SER A 167 7.30 -11.66 2.92
N SER A 168 7.32 -10.52 2.23
CA SER A 168 8.41 -10.05 1.41
C SER A 168 8.88 -8.67 1.84
N LEU A 169 10.19 -8.44 1.71
CA LEU A 169 10.89 -7.19 1.95
C LEU A 169 10.24 -5.99 1.24
N ALA A 170 9.66 -6.24 0.07
CA ALA A 170 9.04 -5.23 -0.78
C ALA A 170 7.64 -4.78 -0.33
N ASP A 171 7.06 -5.44 0.68
CA ASP A 171 5.76 -5.09 1.30
C ASP A 171 5.89 -4.19 2.53
N LEU A 172 7.12 -3.82 2.90
CA LEU A 172 7.36 -2.89 4.00
C LEU A 172 7.06 -1.46 3.54
N PRO A 173 6.40 -0.63 4.36
CA PRO A 173 6.23 0.77 4.04
C PRO A 173 7.61 1.40 3.85
N ARG A 174 7.83 2.12 2.74
CA ARG A 174 9.06 2.88 2.55
C ARG A 174 9.13 3.97 3.61
N VAL A 175 10.02 3.82 4.59
CA VAL A 175 10.16 4.78 5.68
C VAL A 175 11.04 5.93 5.23
N ARG A 176 10.40 6.99 4.75
CA ARG A 176 11.08 8.18 4.23
C ARG A 176 11.73 9.04 5.31
N LYS A 177 11.13 9.10 6.50
CA LYS A 177 11.68 9.79 7.68
C LYS A 177 11.59 8.88 8.91
N PHE A 178 12.68 8.75 9.65
CA PHE A 178 12.79 7.95 10.87
C PHE A 178 13.47 8.81 11.93
N PHE A 179 12.85 8.91 13.11
CA PHE A 179 13.28 9.85 14.14
C PHE A 179 13.29 9.18 15.51
N GLY A 180 14.34 9.42 16.29
CA GLY A 180 14.39 9.19 17.73
C GLY A 180 14.38 7.72 18.17
N ARG A 181 14.57 6.79 17.23
CA ARG A 181 14.66 5.33 17.50
C ARG A 181 15.92 4.71 16.88
N GLU A 182 16.94 5.52 16.63
CA GLU A 182 18.23 5.13 16.05
C GLU A 182 18.97 4.14 16.97
N ALA A 183 18.98 4.40 18.28
CA ALA A 183 19.60 3.51 19.25
C ALA A 183 18.92 2.12 19.33
N GLU A 184 17.61 2.06 19.12
CA GLU A 184 16.87 0.79 19.08
C GLU A 184 17.12 0.05 17.77
N LEU A 185 17.17 0.79 16.65
CA LEU A 185 17.57 0.27 15.35
C LEU A 185 18.97 -0.35 15.39
N ASP A 186 19.94 0.32 16.02
CA ASP A 186 21.31 -0.18 16.18
C ASP A 186 21.35 -1.48 16.99
N LYS A 187 20.63 -1.54 18.12
CA LYS A 187 20.55 -2.76 18.94
C LYS A 187 19.97 -3.93 18.17
N ILE A 188 18.86 -3.70 17.45
CA ILE A 188 18.21 -4.74 16.63
C ILE A 188 19.15 -5.19 15.51
N ALA A 189 19.88 -4.27 14.89
CA ALA A 189 20.86 -4.60 13.86
C ALA A 189 21.99 -5.47 14.42
N ASN A 190 22.62 -5.08 15.52
CA ASN A 190 23.72 -5.86 16.09
C ASN A 190 23.27 -7.29 16.46
N LEU A 191 22.09 -7.44 17.06
CA LEU A 191 21.54 -8.76 17.43
C LEU A 191 21.30 -9.67 16.20
N LEU A 192 20.85 -9.11 15.08
CA LEU A 192 20.65 -9.85 13.83
C LEU A 192 21.96 -10.15 13.09
N GLU A 193 23.01 -9.35 13.31
CA GLU A 193 24.35 -9.61 12.78
C GLU A 193 25.03 -10.76 13.53
N GLU A 194 24.86 -10.81 14.86
CA GLU A 194 25.48 -11.83 15.73
C GLU A 194 24.81 -13.20 15.63
N ALA A 195 23.49 -13.26 15.41
CA ALA A 195 22.76 -14.52 15.31
C ALA A 195 21.58 -14.46 14.33
N SER A 196 21.29 -15.59 13.68
CA SER A 196 20.02 -15.79 12.96
C SER A 196 18.88 -15.99 13.98
N THR A 197 18.42 -14.87 14.54
CA THR A 197 17.44 -14.84 15.63
C THR A 197 16.11 -14.25 15.19
N SER A 198 15.12 -14.36 16.08
CA SER A 198 13.80 -13.77 15.93
C SER A 198 13.62 -12.63 16.93
N ILE A 199 13.23 -11.45 16.44
CA ILE A 199 13.10 -10.25 17.28
C ILE A 199 11.65 -9.86 17.43
N VAL A 200 11.23 -9.56 18.66
CA VAL A 200 9.89 -9.05 18.98
C VAL A 200 10.00 -7.59 19.39
N VAL A 201 9.33 -6.69 18.65
CA VAL A 201 9.23 -5.26 19.01
C VAL A 201 7.86 -4.99 19.64
N PRO A 202 7.76 -4.81 20.98
CA PRO A 202 6.52 -4.43 21.64
C PRO A 202 6.26 -2.92 21.52
N GLY A 203 5.00 -2.50 21.70
CA GLY A 203 4.67 -1.08 21.90
C GLY A 203 3.23 -0.71 21.57
N ILE A 204 2.82 0.50 21.99
CA ILE A 204 1.48 1.05 21.75
C ILE A 204 1.18 1.22 20.25
N ALA A 205 -0.11 1.27 19.89
CA ALA A 205 -0.53 1.53 18.51
C ALA A 205 0.05 2.84 17.99
N GLY A 206 0.43 2.92 16.71
CA GLY A 206 0.90 4.17 16.10
C GLY A 206 2.36 4.58 16.39
N ILE A 207 3.05 3.97 17.36
CA ILE A 207 4.44 4.33 17.76
C ILE A 207 5.54 4.03 16.71
N GLY A 208 5.18 3.71 15.48
CA GLY A 208 6.15 3.49 14.41
C GLY A 208 6.87 2.14 14.41
N LYS A 209 6.30 1.06 14.99
CA LYS A 209 6.93 -0.28 14.97
C LYS A 209 7.15 -0.83 13.56
N THR A 210 6.16 -0.68 12.68
CA THR A 210 6.29 -1.10 11.27
C THR A 210 7.35 -0.25 10.54
N ALA A 211 7.52 1.01 10.95
CA ALA A 211 8.58 1.86 10.42
C ALA A 211 9.97 1.43 10.91
N LEU A 212 10.10 1.08 12.20
CA LEU A 212 11.33 0.48 12.74
C LEU A 212 11.68 -0.83 12.02
N ALA A 213 10.70 -1.70 11.76
CA ALA A 213 10.88 -2.93 10.98
C ALA A 213 11.50 -2.66 9.60
N ALA A 214 10.88 -1.73 8.89
CA ALA A 214 11.29 -1.37 7.54
C ALA A 214 12.71 -0.81 7.53
N LYS A 215 13.07 0.03 8.52
CA LYS A 215 14.43 0.58 8.65
C LYS A 215 15.49 -0.45 9.02
N VAL A 216 15.16 -1.40 9.90
CA VAL A 216 16.05 -2.55 10.20
C VAL A 216 16.36 -3.29 8.90
N ILE A 217 15.31 -3.61 8.16
CA ILE A 217 15.41 -4.39 6.94
C ILE A 217 16.17 -3.64 5.84
N GLU A 218 15.90 -2.35 5.64
CA GLU A 218 16.61 -1.45 4.72
C GLU A 218 18.12 -1.44 5.00
N ARG A 219 18.51 -1.31 6.28
CA ARG A 219 19.91 -1.32 6.72
C ARG A 219 20.62 -2.64 6.40
N PHE A 220 19.92 -3.77 6.48
CA PHE A 220 20.48 -5.07 6.12
C PHE A 220 20.58 -5.30 4.61
N THR A 221 19.63 -4.79 3.83
CA THR A 221 19.67 -4.92 2.37
C THR A 221 20.75 -4.09 1.70
N HIS A 222 21.11 -2.94 2.27
CA HIS A 222 22.21 -2.12 1.73
C HIS A 222 23.61 -2.69 2.04
N ARG A 223 23.77 -3.51 3.09
CA ARG A 223 25.09 -4.00 3.54
C ARG A 223 25.48 -5.38 3.02
N ARG A 224 24.54 -6.22 2.55
CA ARG A 224 24.86 -7.55 1.98
C ARG A 224 24.13 -7.79 0.67
N ALA A 225 24.88 -7.74 -0.41
CA ALA A 225 24.48 -8.40 -1.64
C ALA A 225 24.31 -9.91 -1.37
N ARG A 226 23.05 -10.38 -1.49
CA ARG A 226 22.58 -11.78 -1.61
C ARG A 226 22.52 -12.63 -0.32
N ARG A 227 21.36 -13.30 -0.20
CA ARG A 227 21.02 -14.53 0.59
C ARG A 227 20.53 -14.35 2.05
N GLY A 228 19.48 -13.56 2.25
CA GLY A 228 18.65 -13.66 3.45
C GLY A 228 17.21 -13.25 3.19
N THR A 229 16.26 -13.97 3.78
CA THR A 229 14.82 -13.64 3.70
C THR A 229 14.39 -13.04 5.04
N ALA A 230 14.02 -11.77 5.05
CA ALA A 230 13.47 -11.10 6.23
C ALA A 230 11.94 -11.17 6.20
N HIS A 231 11.34 -11.65 7.29
CA HIS A 231 9.88 -11.70 7.43
C HIS A 231 9.46 -10.80 8.58
N ALA A 232 8.55 -9.86 8.33
CA ALA A 232 8.00 -8.95 9.33
C ALA A 232 6.53 -9.30 9.61
N HIS A 233 6.18 -9.63 10.86
CA HIS A 233 4.81 -10.01 11.22
C HIS A 233 4.26 -9.14 12.35
N SER A 234 3.15 -8.44 12.14
CA SER A 234 2.45 -7.73 13.21
C SER A 234 1.27 -8.53 13.75
N TRP A 235 1.15 -8.67 15.07
CA TRP A 235 0.00 -9.34 15.71
C TRP A 235 -0.71 -8.43 16.73
N ARG A 236 -2.02 -8.64 16.90
CA ARG A 236 -2.86 -7.99 17.93
C ARG A 236 -3.45 -9.06 18.86
N ARG A 237 -2.92 -9.18 20.09
CA ARG A 237 -3.60 -9.94 21.15
C ARG A 237 -4.77 -9.12 21.69
N ARG A 238 -5.90 -9.77 22.00
CA ARG A 238 -6.92 -9.13 22.84
C ARG A 238 -6.29 -8.80 24.20
N GLY A 239 -6.23 -7.52 24.56
CA GLY A 239 -5.76 -7.04 25.87
C GLY A 239 -4.25 -6.78 26.02
N SER A 240 -3.42 -7.00 25.00
CA SER A 240 -1.98 -6.67 25.05
C SER A 240 -1.50 -6.19 23.69
N GLY A 241 -0.62 -5.18 23.70
CA GLY A 241 -0.29 -4.31 22.57
C GLY A 241 0.23 -5.01 21.31
N TRP A 242 0.54 -4.19 20.32
CA TRP A 242 1.03 -4.65 19.01
C TRP A 242 2.45 -5.20 19.14
N ALA A 243 2.68 -6.42 18.67
CA ALA A 243 4.00 -7.04 18.59
C ALA A 243 4.40 -7.24 17.13
N LEU A 244 5.65 -6.91 16.79
CA LEU A 244 6.21 -7.15 15.47
C LEU A 244 7.34 -8.19 15.54
N TRP A 245 7.26 -9.26 14.77
CA TRP A 245 8.28 -10.30 14.64
C TRP A 245 9.16 -10.06 13.41
N VAL A 246 10.49 -10.10 13.56
CA VAL A 246 11.43 -10.12 12.43
C VAL A 246 12.25 -11.40 12.49
N LYS A 247 12.18 -12.25 11.46
CA LYS A 247 13.05 -13.43 11.31
C LYS A 247 14.00 -13.25 10.15
N TRP A 248 15.27 -13.44 10.42
CA TRP A 248 16.33 -13.49 9.42
C TRP A 248 16.84 -14.93 9.30
N ASN A 249 16.89 -15.46 8.08
CA ASN A 249 17.44 -16.79 7.82
C ASN A 249 18.57 -16.71 6.78
N SER A 250 19.76 -17.19 7.16
CA SER A 250 20.99 -17.14 6.37
C SER A 250 21.25 -18.41 5.53
N ARG A 251 20.28 -19.32 5.41
CA ARG A 251 20.45 -20.57 4.64
C ARG A 251 19.30 -20.88 3.68
N THR A 252 19.69 -21.16 2.44
CA THR A 252 18.91 -21.75 1.35
C THR A 252 18.35 -23.12 1.76
N ILE A 253 17.07 -23.34 1.45
CA ILE A 253 16.38 -24.60 1.03
C ILE A 253 14.94 -24.54 1.54
N TRP A 254 14.00 -24.45 0.58
CA TRP A 254 12.58 -24.69 0.78
C TRP A 254 12.35 -26.17 1.13
N LYS A 255 11.74 -26.43 2.29
CA LYS A 255 10.79 -27.53 2.47
C LYS A 255 9.59 -26.98 3.23
N GLU A 256 8.41 -27.08 2.63
CA GLU A 256 7.15 -26.77 3.29
C GLU A 256 7.05 -27.51 4.64
N PRO A 257 6.77 -26.82 5.75
CA PRO A 257 6.32 -27.50 6.96
C PRO A 257 4.88 -27.95 6.73
N ARG A 258 4.66 -29.26 6.60
CA ARG A 258 3.33 -29.84 6.80
C ARG A 258 2.83 -29.39 8.17
N LEU A 259 1.80 -28.56 8.21
CA LEU A 259 1.10 -28.18 9.42
C LEU A 259 0.51 -29.46 10.06
N ARG A 260 1.19 -30.04 11.06
CA ARG A 260 0.56 -30.97 11.99
C ARG A 260 -0.22 -30.14 13.00
N THR A 261 -1.54 -30.28 12.96
CA THR A 261 -2.42 -29.84 14.04
C THR A 261 -2.05 -30.56 15.34
N PRO A 262 -1.96 -29.87 16.49
CA PRO A 262 -1.83 -30.55 17.77
C PRO A 262 -3.18 -31.21 18.11
N ARG A 263 -3.16 -32.53 18.33
CA ARG A 263 -4.28 -33.22 18.99
C ARG A 263 -4.23 -32.84 20.48
N PHE A 264 -5.33 -32.29 20.99
CA PHE A 264 -5.57 -32.30 22.43
C PHE A 264 -5.85 -33.74 22.86
N ALA A 265 -5.08 -34.27 23.81
CA ALA A 265 -5.41 -35.49 24.52
C ALA A 265 -6.37 -35.13 25.65
N PRO A 266 -7.48 -35.87 25.85
CA PRO A 266 -8.33 -35.69 27.02
C PRO A 266 -7.72 -36.42 28.21
N THR A 267 -7.75 -35.76 29.36
CA THR A 267 -7.75 -36.39 30.69
C THR A 267 -9.06 -36.02 31.36
#